data_AF-A0A1J5PBB3-F1
#
_entry.id   AF-A0A1J5PBB3-F1
#
_cell.length_a   1.000
_cell.length_b   1.000
_cell.length_c   1.000
_cell.angle_alpha   90.00
_cell.angle_beta   90.00
_cell.angle_gamma   90.00
#
_symmetry.space_group_name_H-M   'P 1'
#
loop_
_entity.id
_entity.type
_entity.pdbx_description
1 polymer ?
#
loop_
_entity_poly.entity_id
_entity_poly.type
_entity_poly.pdbx_seq_one_letter_code
_entity_poly.pdbx_strand_id
1 'polypeptide(L)'
;MSDSDTSTKLVLNLLTTAEACGADVIATECPTCHTGLEMHQVRAEKVFGRKTTVKILYFTQLLGMALGLSARKVGVPENFSESSDLLRARGLG
;
A
#
# COMPACT_ATOMS: atom_id res chain seq x y z
N MET A 1 12.27 22.41 4.37
CA MET A 1 11.41 21.66 3.42
C MET A 1 11.98 20.25 3.35
N SER A 2 11.19 19.21 3.60
CA SER A 2 11.71 17.83 3.64
C SER A 2 12.23 17.39 2.27
N ASP A 3 13.42 16.80 2.25
CA ASP A 3 14.05 16.24 1.05
C ASP A 3 13.29 14.98 0.57
N SER A 4 12.87 14.99 -0.70
CA SER A 4 12.02 13.91 -1.26
C SER A 4 12.73 12.57 -1.35
N ASP A 5 14.06 12.58 -1.52
CA ASP A 5 14.85 11.34 -1.55
C ASP A 5 14.94 10.72 -0.16
N THR A 6 15.13 11.55 0.87
CA THR A 6 15.08 11.13 2.27
C THR A 6 13.72 10.52 2.61
N SER A 7 12.61 11.19 2.26
CA SER A 7 11.27 10.62 2.46
C SER A 7 11.08 9.28 1.76
N THR A 8 11.57 9.16 0.51
CA THR A 8 11.45 7.91 -0.27
C THR A 8 12.27 6.78 0.35
N LYS A 9 13.48 7.07 0.85
CA LYS A 9 14.31 6.09 1.57
C LYS A 9 13.65 5.60 2.85
N LEU A 10 13.03 6.49 3.62
CA LEU A 10 12.29 6.12 4.83
C LEU A 10 11.08 5.25 4.52
N VAL A 11 10.30 5.60 3.49
CA VAL A 11 9.19 4.76 3.03
C VAL A 11 9.69 3.40 2.54
N LEU A 12 10.79 3.35 1.81
CA LEU A 12 11.37 2.09 1.35
C LEU A 12 11.76 1.19 2.53
N ASN A 13 12.28 1.74 3.62
CA ASN A 13 12.56 0.95 4.83
C ASN A 13 11.29 0.33 5.40
N LEU A 14 10.16 1.05 5.44
CA LEU A 14 8.88 0.51 5.89
C LEU A 14 8.40 -0.63 4.99
N LEU A 15 8.41 -0.41 3.67
CA LEU A 15 7.93 -1.38 2.68
C LEU A 15 8.77 -2.67 2.71
N THR A 16 10.10 -2.54 2.69
CA THR A 16 11.01 -3.69 2.71
C THR A 16 10.97 -4.45 4.04
N THR A 17 10.77 -3.75 5.16
CA THR A 17 10.56 -4.41 6.45
C THR A 17 9.27 -5.20 6.46
N ALA A 18 8.18 -4.64 5.92
CA ALA A 18 6.90 -5.35 5.82
C ALA A 18 7.03 -6.63 4.98
N GLU A 19 7.73 -6.57 3.84
CA GLU A 19 8.04 -7.75 3.01
C GLU A 19 8.89 -8.78 3.74
N ALA A 20 9.94 -8.34 4.45
CA ALA A 20 10.80 -9.24 5.21
C ALA A 20 10.04 -9.96 6.34
N CYS A 21 8.99 -9.32 6.88
CA CYS A 21 8.06 -9.93 7.83
C CYS A 21 7.00 -10.83 7.17
N GLY A 22 6.98 -10.95 5.85
CA GLY A 22 5.99 -11.74 5.10
C GLY A 22 4.61 -11.09 5.03
N ALA A 23 4.50 -9.77 5.19
CA ALA A 23 3.22 -9.07 5.12
C ALA A 23 2.75 -8.91 3.66
N ASP A 24 1.48 -9.23 3.42
CA ASP A 24 0.82 -8.96 2.13
C ASP A 24 0.44 -7.48 1.97
N VAL A 25 0.07 -6.83 3.09
CA VAL A 25 -0.54 -5.49 3.13
C VAL A 25 -0.01 -4.68 4.32
N ILE A 26 0.23 -3.39 4.10
CA ILE A 26 0.33 -2.37 5.14
C ILE A 26 -1.03 -1.67 5.27
N ALA A 27 -1.64 -1.75 6.44
CA ALA A 27 -2.87 -1.04 6.76
C ALA A 27 -2.54 0.37 7.25
N THR A 28 -3.21 1.38 6.70
CA THR A 28 -3.03 2.79 7.12
C THR A 28 -4.34 3.41 7.57
N GLU A 29 -4.29 4.25 8.59
CA GLU A 29 -5.43 4.97 9.15
C GLU A 29 -5.36 6.50 8.93
N CYS A 30 -4.25 6.96 8.35
CA CYS A 30 -4.00 8.37 8.07
C CYS A 30 -3.97 8.60 6.54
N PRO A 31 -4.82 9.49 5.98
CA PRO A 31 -4.89 9.71 4.53
C PRO A 31 -3.57 10.16 3.91
N THR A 32 -2.83 11.03 4.61
CA THR A 32 -1.54 11.52 4.11
C THR A 32 -0.46 10.45 4.16
N CYS A 33 -0.48 9.57 5.17
CA CYS A 33 0.43 8.41 5.21
C CYS A 33 0.11 7.39 4.11
N HIS A 34 -1.18 7.13 3.86
CA HIS A 34 -1.63 6.25 2.78
C HIS A 34 -1.06 6.70 1.44
N THR A 35 -1.41 7.92 1.02
CA THR A 35 -0.95 8.50 -0.23
C THR A 35 0.58 8.62 -0.28
N GLY A 36 1.22 8.96 0.86
CA GLY A 36 2.67 9.03 0.97
C GLY A 36 3.35 7.70 0.67
N LEU A 37 2.87 6.61 1.27
CA LEU A 37 3.42 5.27 1.01
C LEU A 37 3.24 4.87 -0.46
N GLU A 38 2.06 5.08 -1.04
CA GLU A 38 1.80 4.74 -2.44
C GLU A 38 2.67 5.52 -3.42
N MET A 39 2.72 6.85 -3.27
CA MET A 39 3.50 7.71 -4.16
C MET A 39 5.00 7.45 -4.03
N HIS A 40 5.50 7.25 -2.80
CA HIS A 40 6.91 6.97 -2.59
C HIS A 40 7.29 5.53 -2.98
N GLN A 41 6.38 4.56 -2.96
CA GLN A 41 6.60 3.23 -3.55
C GLN A 41 6.83 3.34 -5.06
N VAL A 42 5.95 4.07 -5.77
CA VAL A 42 6.10 4.32 -7.22
C VAL A 42 7.39 5.10 -7.51
N ARG A 43 7.71 6.11 -6.70
CA ARG A 43 8.96 6.87 -6.83
C ARG A 43 10.18 5.99 -6.58
N ALA A 44 10.14 5.09 -5.60
CA ALA A 44 11.26 4.21 -5.28
C ALA A 44 11.63 3.28 -6.45
N GLU A 45 10.62 2.76 -7.16
CA GLU A 45 10.84 1.99 -8.38
C GLU A 45 11.49 2.86 -9.47
N LYS A 46 10.98 4.08 -9.69
CA LYS A 46 11.46 4.98 -10.75
C LYS A 46 12.85 5.57 -10.50
N VAL A 47 13.15 5.96 -9.27
CA VAL A 47 14.36 6.75 -8.92
C VAL A 47 15.47 5.87 -8.37
N PHE A 48 15.14 4.84 -7.59
CA PHE A 48 16.12 3.97 -6.95
C PHE A 48 16.17 2.56 -7.54
N GLY A 49 15.31 2.24 -8.50
CA GLY A 49 15.22 0.89 -9.07
C GLY A 49 14.76 -0.17 -8.07
N ARG A 50 14.11 0.26 -6.97
CA ARG A 50 13.69 -0.62 -5.89
C ARG A 50 12.18 -0.82 -5.96
N LYS A 51 11.78 -1.99 -6.41
CA LYS A 51 10.39 -2.44 -6.43
C LYS A 51 10.05 -3.20 -5.17
N THR A 52 8.87 -2.95 -4.63
CA THR A 52 8.27 -3.71 -3.52
C THR A 52 6.89 -4.24 -3.95
N THR A 53 6.50 -5.39 -3.42
CA THR A 53 5.28 -6.14 -3.72
C THR A 53 4.20 -5.97 -2.67
N VAL A 54 4.55 -5.55 -1.44
CA VAL A 54 3.57 -5.27 -0.37
C VAL A 54 2.58 -4.20 -0.82
N LYS A 55 1.29 -4.43 -0.54
CA LYS A 55 0.20 -3.53 -0.92
C LYS A 55 -0.14 -2.56 0.21
N ILE A 56 -0.76 -1.43 -0.13
CA ILE A 56 -1.22 -0.45 0.85
C ILE A 56 -2.74 -0.40 0.79
N LEU A 57 -3.40 -0.66 1.90
CA LEU A 57 -4.86 -0.55 2.02
C LEU A 57 -5.22 0.33 3.20
N TYR A 58 -6.29 1.10 3.04
CA TYR A 58 -6.80 1.88 4.15
C TYR A 58 -7.49 0.97 5.15
N PHE A 59 -7.32 1.24 6.45
CA PHE A 59 -7.82 0.35 7.51
C PHE A 59 -9.33 0.11 7.40
N THR A 60 -10.12 1.13 7.08
CA THR A 60 -11.56 0.98 6.91
C THR A 60 -11.96 0.18 5.67
N GLN A 61 -11.10 0.11 4.64
CA GLN A 61 -11.31 -0.77 3.49
C GLN A 61 -11.20 -2.24 3.92
N LEU A 62 -10.14 -2.56 4.67
CA LEU A 62 -9.96 -3.89 5.26
C LEU A 62 -11.10 -4.26 6.19
N LEU A 63 -11.51 -3.34 7.08
CA LEU A 63 -12.63 -3.55 7.98
C LEU A 63 -13.94 -3.81 7.23
N GLY A 64 -14.23 -3.01 6.19
CA GLY A 64 -15.43 -3.22 5.38
C GLY A 64 -15.43 -4.58 4.68
N MET A 65 -14.29 -5.03 4.16
CA MET A 65 -14.16 -6.37 3.58
C MET A 65 -14.33 -7.48 4.62
N ALA A 66 -13.76 -7.32 5.81
CA ALA A 66 -13.96 -8.26 6.92
C ALA A 66 -15.43 -8.37 7.36
N LEU A 67 -16.20 -7.29 7.20
CA LEU A 67 -17.65 -7.25 7.45
C LEU A 67 -18.50 -7.72 6.25
N GLY A 68 -17.88 -8.24 5.19
CA GLY A 68 -18.57 -8.81 4.02
C GLY A 68 -18.90 -7.82 2.89
N LEU A 69 -18.34 -6.62 2.91
CA LEU A 69 -18.45 -5.69 1.77
C LEU A 69 -17.42 -6.06 0.68
N SER A 70 -17.75 -5.83 -0.58
CA SER A 70 -16.79 -6.06 -1.68
C SER A 70 -15.69 -5.00 -1.71
N ALA A 71 -14.51 -5.36 -2.25
CA ALA A 71 -13.39 -4.44 -2.47
C ALA A 71 -13.81 -3.17 -3.24
N ARG A 72 -14.70 -3.33 -4.22
CA ARG A 72 -15.28 -2.21 -4.98
C ARG A 72 -16.12 -1.28 -4.09
N LYS A 73 -16.96 -1.84 -3.20
CA LYS A 73 -17.85 -1.05 -2.34
C LYS A 73 -17.10 -0.24 -1.30
N VAL A 74 -15.96 -0.74 -0.84
CA VAL A 74 -15.08 -0.01 0.10
C VAL A 74 -14.09 0.92 -0.61
N GLY A 75 -14.10 0.96 -1.95
CA GLY A 75 -13.29 1.90 -2.72
C GLY A 75 -11.83 1.49 -2.91
N VAL A 76 -11.47 0.20 -2.85
CA VAL A 76 -10.09 -0.25 -3.17
C VAL A 76 -9.62 0.20 -4.57
N PRO A 77 -10.45 0.19 -5.63
CA PRO A 77 -10.02 0.64 -6.97
C PRO A 77 -9.60 2.10 -7.05
N GLU A 78 -9.89 2.92 -6.03
CA GLU A 78 -9.51 4.33 -5.97
C GLU A 78 -8.09 4.54 -5.42
N ASN A 79 -7.46 3.48 -4.88
CA ASN A 79 -6.09 3.53 -4.39
C ASN A 79 -5.11 3.67 -5.56
N PHE A 80 -4.00 4.39 -5.36
CA PHE A 80 -2.94 4.49 -6.38
C PHE A 80 -2.17 3.17 -6.53
N SER A 81 -2.10 2.39 -5.45
CA SER A 81 -1.45 1.09 -5.41
C SER A 81 -2.39 -0.01 -5.89
N GLU A 82 -2.04 -0.61 -7.02
CA GLU A 82 -2.78 -1.73 -7.60
C GLU A 82 -2.78 -2.94 -6.66
N SER A 83 -3.94 -3.24 -6.08
CA SER A 83 -4.13 -4.32 -5.10
C SER A 83 -5.06 -5.44 -5.61
N SER A 84 -5.59 -5.30 -6.83
CA SER A 84 -6.63 -6.19 -7.37
C SER A 84 -6.19 -7.64 -7.51
N ASP A 85 -4.95 -7.89 -7.94
CA ASP A 85 -4.41 -9.25 -8.08
C ASP A 85 -4.22 -9.96 -6.74
N LEU A 86 -3.75 -9.22 -5.72
CA LEU A 86 -3.63 -9.75 -4.37
C LEU A 86 -5.01 -10.14 -3.83
N LEU A 87 -6.00 -9.25 -3.97
CA LEU A 87 -7.34 -9.51 -3.48
C LEU A 87 -8.00 -10.69 -4.19
N ARG A 88 -7.85 -10.82 -5.52
CA ARG A 88 -8.30 -12.00 -6.26
C ARG A 88 -7.63 -13.29 -5.77
N ALA A 89 -6.31 -13.27 -5.56
CA ALA A 89 -5.58 -14.43 -5.04
C ALA A 89 -6.02 -14.85 -3.63
N ARG A 90 -6.57 -13.91 -2.84
CA ARG A 90 -7.11 -14.16 -1.49
C ARG A 90 -8.63 -14.40 -1.45
N GLY A 91 -9.30 -14.48 -2.60
CA GLY A 91 -10.75 -14.70 -2.68
C GLY A 91 -11.59 -13.49 -2.26
N LEU A 92 -11.01 -12.29 -2.29
CA LEU A 92 -11.62 -11.00 -1.89
C LEU A 92 -11.92 -10.08 -3.10
N GLY A 93 -11.70 -10.59 -4.32
CA GLY A 93 -11.83 -9.86 -5.59
C GLY A 93 -13.19 -10.01 -6.27
#